data_AF-X0Y282-F1
#
_entry.id   AF-X0Y282-F1
#
_cell.length_a   1.000
_cell.length_b   1.000
_cell.length_c   1.000
_cell.angle_alpha   90.00
_cell.angle_beta   90.00
_cell.angle_gamma   90.00
#
_symmetry.space_group_name_H-M   'P 1'
#
loop_
_entity.id
_entity.type
_entity.pdbx_description
1 polymer ?
#
loop_
_entity_poly.entity_id
_entity_poly.type
_entity_poly.pdbx_seq_one_letter_code
_entity_poly.pdbx_strand_id
1 'polypeptide(L)'
;FDDYETSIALMALGATMTPSLTVTAPGPLNGTTYADVVQDIVDYLSYTQRESTYARGGWGYEGNDDWADNSVSGYAALGLGYAQAFGAAIPQFVKDELAHWIGIIQSPAGYSYYRPPAVWGDPYGDPLLRTGNLLYEMAFVGMPVDDPNVTAALAFIENNWALGGSSYQRAYCLMKGLEAYGIEDEINVGVSGDWFNETSTFIVNNQNPDGSWPSDPHDWDDPYPMTAAWALLTLERAVAVPMITVSIDIKP
;
A
#
# COMPACT_ATOMS: atom_id res chain seq x y z
N PHE A 1 -18.88 -7.68 0.44
CA PHE A 1 -17.46 -8.06 0.50
C PHE A 1 -16.71 -6.82 0.86
N ASP A 2 -15.74 -6.97 1.73
CA ASP A 2 -14.96 -5.87 2.22
C ASP A 2 -13.87 -5.53 1.19
N ASP A 3 -13.68 -4.25 0.91
CA ASP A 3 -12.64 -3.79 -0.01
C ASP A 3 -11.24 -4.15 0.52
N TYR A 4 -11.06 -4.22 1.85
CA TYR A 4 -9.78 -4.52 2.49
C TYR A 4 -9.29 -5.93 2.18
N GLU A 5 -10.07 -6.96 2.53
CA GLU A 5 -9.73 -8.36 2.28
C GLU A 5 -9.64 -8.66 0.78
N THR A 6 -10.53 -8.05 -0.01
CA THR A 6 -10.53 -8.19 -1.47
C THR A 6 -9.22 -7.67 -2.07
N SER A 7 -8.72 -6.54 -1.58
CA SER A 7 -7.46 -5.95 -2.04
C SER A 7 -6.25 -6.82 -1.68
N ILE A 8 -6.21 -7.40 -0.48
CA ILE A 8 -5.14 -8.31 -0.07
C ILE A 8 -5.15 -9.60 -0.92
N ALA A 9 -6.35 -10.14 -1.22
CA ALA A 9 -6.48 -11.28 -2.11
C ALA A 9 -5.99 -10.95 -3.54
N LEU A 10 -6.28 -9.75 -4.03
CA LEU A 10 -5.78 -9.26 -5.32
C LEU A 10 -4.24 -9.21 -5.35
N MET A 11 -3.61 -8.72 -4.27
CA MET A 11 -2.14 -8.72 -4.16
C MET A 11 -1.58 -10.13 -4.24
N ALA A 12 -2.17 -11.09 -3.52
CA ALA A 12 -1.73 -12.48 -3.53
C ALA A 12 -1.85 -13.13 -4.92
N LEU A 13 -2.97 -12.91 -5.62
CA LEU A 13 -3.18 -13.40 -6.99
C LEU A 13 -2.22 -12.74 -7.99
N GLY A 14 -2.10 -11.41 -7.92
CA GLY A 14 -1.20 -10.64 -8.78
C GLY A 14 0.27 -11.03 -8.58
N ALA A 15 0.69 -11.32 -7.35
CA ALA A 15 2.05 -11.78 -7.06
C ALA A 15 2.40 -13.13 -7.70
N THR A 16 1.41 -13.94 -8.10
CA THR A 16 1.70 -15.23 -8.74
C THR A 16 2.32 -15.10 -10.13
N MET A 17 2.04 -14.00 -10.85
CA MET A 17 2.49 -13.79 -12.24
C MET A 17 2.14 -14.96 -13.19
N THR A 18 0.99 -15.62 -12.97
CA THR A 18 0.50 -16.77 -13.74
C THR A 18 -0.87 -16.53 -14.40
N PRO A 19 -1.02 -15.54 -15.30
CA PRO A 19 -2.33 -15.15 -15.86
C PRO A 19 -3.08 -16.28 -16.56
N SER A 20 -2.37 -17.23 -17.17
CA SER A 20 -2.96 -18.37 -17.88
C SER A 20 -3.36 -19.54 -16.98
N LEU A 21 -3.01 -19.52 -15.69
CA LEU A 21 -3.38 -20.60 -14.78
C LEU A 21 -4.90 -20.60 -14.57
N THR A 22 -5.50 -21.78 -14.54
CA THR A 22 -6.94 -21.94 -14.36
C THR A 22 -7.25 -22.29 -12.92
N VAL A 23 -8.31 -21.71 -12.36
CA VAL A 23 -8.86 -22.11 -11.06
C VAL A 23 -9.41 -23.53 -11.17
N THR A 24 -8.87 -24.44 -10.36
CA THR A 24 -9.32 -25.86 -10.30
C THR A 24 -10.10 -26.18 -9.03
N ALA A 25 -10.13 -25.25 -8.07
CA ALA A 25 -10.91 -25.40 -6.85
C ALA A 25 -12.41 -25.46 -7.17
N PRO A 26 -13.19 -26.34 -6.52
CA PRO A 26 -14.64 -26.36 -6.67
C PRO A 26 -15.24 -25.00 -6.29
N GLY A 27 -16.12 -24.46 -7.13
CA GLY A 27 -16.77 -23.17 -6.86
C GLY A 27 -17.18 -22.43 -8.13
N PRO A 28 -17.72 -21.20 -7.98
CA PRO A 28 -18.21 -20.40 -9.10
C PRO A 28 -17.11 -19.95 -10.07
N LEU A 29 -15.85 -19.89 -9.61
CA LEU A 29 -14.69 -19.53 -10.42
C LEU A 29 -14.02 -20.75 -11.08
N ASN A 30 -14.50 -21.98 -10.87
CA ASN A 30 -13.86 -23.16 -11.46
C ASN A 30 -13.86 -23.06 -13.00
N GLY A 31 -12.68 -23.20 -13.60
CA GLY A 31 -12.49 -23.09 -15.04
C GLY A 31 -12.19 -21.67 -15.55
N THR A 32 -12.26 -20.64 -14.71
CA THR A 32 -11.79 -19.28 -15.09
C THR A 32 -10.28 -19.19 -15.00
N THR A 33 -9.69 -18.29 -15.80
CA THR A 33 -8.25 -18.02 -15.68
C THR A 33 -7.98 -17.06 -14.53
N TYR A 34 -6.75 -17.05 -14.02
CA TYR A 34 -6.33 -16.09 -13.01
C TYR A 34 -6.39 -14.66 -13.57
N ALA A 35 -6.15 -14.47 -14.86
CA ALA A 35 -6.36 -13.17 -15.52
C ALA A 35 -7.81 -12.70 -15.41
N ASP A 36 -8.79 -13.58 -15.64
CA ASP A 36 -10.21 -13.23 -15.52
C ASP A 36 -10.57 -12.87 -14.07
N VAL A 37 -10.07 -13.64 -13.09
CA VAL A 37 -10.33 -13.38 -11.67
C VAL A 37 -9.70 -12.06 -11.22
N VAL A 38 -8.45 -11.79 -11.62
CA VAL A 38 -7.76 -10.54 -11.29
C VAL A 38 -8.50 -9.34 -11.91
N GLN A 39 -8.95 -9.44 -13.17
CA GLN A 39 -9.71 -8.36 -13.80
C GLN A 39 -11.07 -8.14 -13.12
N ASP A 40 -11.78 -9.21 -12.73
CA ASP A 40 -13.06 -9.10 -12.02
C ASP A 40 -12.92 -8.37 -10.67
N ILE A 41 -11.81 -8.60 -9.96
CA ILE A 41 -11.51 -7.86 -8.72
C ILE A 41 -11.16 -6.40 -9.00
N VAL A 42 -10.42 -6.09 -10.07
CA VAL A 42 -10.15 -4.71 -10.49
C VAL A 42 -11.46 -3.98 -10.81
N ASP A 43 -12.38 -4.64 -11.53
CA ASP A 43 -13.68 -4.08 -11.89
C ASP A 43 -14.54 -3.84 -10.63
N TYR A 44 -14.50 -4.76 -9.66
CA TYR A 44 -15.13 -4.60 -8.35
C TYR A 44 -14.58 -3.39 -7.58
N LEU A 45 -13.26 -3.27 -7.43
CA LEU A 45 -12.65 -2.13 -6.72
C LEU A 45 -12.90 -0.81 -7.45
N SER A 46 -12.95 -0.83 -8.78
CA SER A 46 -13.33 0.34 -9.59
C SER A 46 -14.78 0.77 -9.33
N TYR A 47 -15.68 -0.19 -9.08
CA TYR A 47 -17.08 0.07 -8.76
C TYR A 47 -17.29 0.54 -7.31
N THR A 48 -16.51 0.05 -6.36
CA THR A 48 -16.68 0.39 -4.92
C THR A 48 -15.95 1.64 -4.48
N GLN A 49 -15.10 2.23 -5.34
CA GLN A 49 -14.45 3.49 -5.08
C GLN A 49 -15.48 4.58 -4.72
N ARG A 50 -15.24 5.30 -3.64
CA ARG A 50 -16.25 6.17 -3.04
C ARG A 50 -16.37 7.49 -3.79
N GLU A 51 -17.58 8.04 -3.78
CA GLU A 51 -17.93 9.30 -4.49
C GLU A 51 -18.32 10.45 -3.54
N SER A 52 -18.53 10.15 -2.25
CA SER A 52 -18.98 11.15 -1.28
C SER A 52 -17.91 12.21 -1.02
N THR A 53 -18.29 13.44 -0.67
CA THR A 53 -17.36 14.56 -0.49
C THR A 53 -16.15 14.23 0.39
N TYR A 54 -16.36 13.46 1.46
CA TYR A 54 -15.32 13.11 2.42
C TYR A 54 -14.76 11.70 2.21
N ALA A 55 -15.25 10.93 1.24
CA ALA A 55 -14.68 9.62 0.92
C ALA A 55 -14.11 9.58 -0.50
N ARG A 56 -14.31 10.63 -1.29
CA ARG A 56 -14.11 10.64 -2.74
C ARG A 56 -12.74 10.09 -3.13
N GLY A 57 -12.77 9.04 -3.95
CA GLY A 57 -11.60 8.36 -4.47
C GLY A 57 -10.96 7.32 -3.57
N GLY A 58 -11.38 7.24 -2.31
CA GLY A 58 -10.91 6.22 -1.37
C GLY A 58 -11.76 4.96 -1.42
N TRP A 59 -11.37 3.99 -0.59
CA TRP A 59 -12.09 2.75 -0.30
C TRP A 59 -12.31 2.60 1.20
N GLY A 60 -13.24 1.75 1.59
CA GLY A 60 -13.57 1.54 3.00
C GLY A 60 -14.14 0.15 3.27
N TYR A 61 -14.15 -0.23 4.54
CA TYR A 61 -14.82 -1.44 5.02
C TYR A 61 -16.30 -1.50 4.62
N GLU A 62 -16.90 -2.69 4.73
CA GLU A 62 -18.30 -2.89 4.36
C GLU A 62 -19.28 -1.91 5.02
N GLY A 63 -20.35 -1.56 4.28
CA GLY A 63 -21.59 -1.04 4.86
C GLY A 63 -21.76 0.47 4.87
N ASN A 64 -20.84 1.25 4.29
CA ASN A 64 -21.03 2.69 4.14
C ASN A 64 -20.34 3.30 2.90
N ASP A 65 -21.12 3.59 1.87
CA ASP A 65 -20.63 4.22 0.63
C ASP A 65 -20.23 5.70 0.80
N ASP A 66 -20.57 6.31 1.94
CA ASP A 66 -20.16 7.67 2.27
C ASP A 66 -18.84 7.73 3.05
N TRP A 67 -18.15 6.59 3.20
CA TRP A 67 -16.98 6.46 4.05
C TRP A 67 -15.81 5.75 3.38
N ALA A 68 -14.61 6.30 3.60
CA ALA A 68 -13.34 5.71 3.19
C ALA A 68 -12.30 5.84 4.31
N ASP A 69 -11.29 4.99 4.26
CA ASP A 69 -10.19 4.91 5.21
C ASP A 69 -8.88 4.55 4.54
N ASN A 70 -7.79 5.13 5.03
CA ASN A 70 -6.47 5.00 4.41
C ASN A 70 -5.79 3.65 4.70
N SER A 71 -6.25 2.89 5.69
CA SER A 71 -5.87 1.49 5.82
C SER A 71 -6.38 0.71 4.62
N VAL A 72 -7.65 0.89 4.24
CA VAL A 72 -8.28 0.19 3.11
C VAL A 72 -7.79 0.73 1.77
N SER A 73 -7.78 2.05 1.61
CA SER A 73 -7.37 2.71 0.36
C SER A 73 -5.92 2.40 0.00
N GLY A 74 -5.03 2.36 0.99
CA GLY A 74 -3.64 1.97 0.79
C GLY A 74 -3.49 0.53 0.28
N TYR A 75 -4.24 -0.42 0.83
CA TYR A 75 -4.24 -1.80 0.34
C TYR A 75 -4.93 -1.95 -1.02
N ALA A 76 -6.00 -1.20 -1.29
CA ALA A 76 -6.63 -1.15 -2.61
C ALA A 76 -5.65 -0.67 -3.67
N ALA A 77 -4.93 0.43 -3.41
CA ALA A 77 -3.89 0.92 -4.31
C ALA A 77 -2.77 -0.12 -4.52
N LEU A 78 -2.31 -0.79 -3.46
CA LEU A 78 -1.34 -1.89 -3.57
C LEU A 78 -1.87 -3.02 -4.45
N GLY A 79 -3.07 -3.53 -4.17
CA GLY A 79 -3.70 -4.60 -4.96
C GLY A 79 -3.84 -4.24 -6.43
N LEU A 80 -4.30 -3.03 -6.71
CA LEU A 80 -4.39 -2.49 -8.06
C LEU A 80 -3.00 -2.41 -8.72
N GLY A 81 -1.96 -1.94 -8.02
CA GLY A 81 -0.60 -1.95 -8.55
C GLY A 81 -0.09 -3.35 -8.92
N TYR A 82 -0.34 -4.35 -8.08
CA TYR A 82 -0.04 -5.76 -8.38
C TYR A 82 -0.84 -6.28 -9.58
N ALA A 83 -2.12 -5.94 -9.67
CA ALA A 83 -2.96 -6.30 -10.82
C ALA A 83 -2.46 -5.65 -12.11
N GLN A 84 -1.99 -4.41 -12.06
CA GLN A 84 -1.38 -3.73 -13.22
C GLN A 84 -0.14 -4.50 -13.71
N ALA A 85 0.74 -4.87 -12.78
CA ALA A 85 1.94 -5.66 -13.08
C ALA A 85 1.59 -7.06 -13.64
N PHE A 86 0.49 -7.65 -13.18
CA PHE A 86 -0.05 -8.91 -13.68
C PHE A 86 -0.64 -8.80 -15.11
N GLY A 87 -0.87 -7.58 -15.59
CA GLY A 87 -1.42 -7.31 -16.91
C GLY A 87 -2.92 -6.95 -16.94
N ALA A 88 -3.53 -6.72 -15.77
CA ALA A 88 -4.91 -6.24 -15.70
C ALA A 88 -5.02 -4.77 -16.16
N ALA A 89 -6.16 -4.43 -16.75
CA ALA A 89 -6.45 -3.07 -17.18
C ALA A 89 -7.13 -2.30 -16.05
N ILE A 90 -6.48 -1.24 -15.57
CA ILE A 90 -7.03 -0.34 -14.56
C ILE A 90 -7.59 0.87 -15.29
N PRO A 91 -8.90 1.16 -15.16
CA PRO A 91 -9.48 2.36 -15.74
C PRO A 91 -8.79 3.62 -15.20
N GLN A 92 -8.46 4.58 -16.07
CA GLN A 92 -7.75 5.80 -15.68
C GLN A 92 -8.49 6.60 -14.59
N PHE A 93 -9.83 6.60 -14.61
CA PHE A 93 -10.64 7.30 -13.61
C PHE A 93 -10.34 6.84 -12.18
N VAL A 94 -9.92 5.59 -11.97
CA VAL A 94 -9.59 5.07 -10.64
C VAL A 94 -8.40 5.81 -10.04
N LYS A 95 -7.39 6.11 -10.87
CA LYS A 95 -6.23 6.90 -10.47
C LYS A 95 -6.59 8.38 -10.31
N ASP A 96 -7.42 8.90 -11.20
CA ASP A 96 -7.87 10.30 -11.15
C ASP A 96 -8.68 10.58 -9.87
N GLU A 97 -9.56 9.66 -9.47
CA GLU A 97 -10.33 9.74 -8.24
C GLU A 97 -9.45 9.52 -7.00
N LEU A 98 -8.53 8.55 -7.01
CA LEU A 98 -7.58 8.35 -5.91
C LEU A 98 -6.71 9.60 -5.65
N ALA A 99 -6.39 10.39 -6.68
CA ALA A 99 -5.69 11.67 -6.49
C ALA A 99 -6.51 12.67 -5.64
N HIS A 100 -7.84 12.64 -5.70
CA HIS A 100 -8.69 13.41 -4.78
C HIS A 100 -8.59 12.90 -3.35
N TRP A 101 -8.60 11.58 -3.15
CA TRP A 101 -8.45 10.97 -1.83
C TRP A 101 -7.13 11.37 -1.16
N ILE A 102 -6.01 11.27 -1.88
CA ILE A 102 -4.67 11.72 -1.42
C ILE A 102 -4.74 13.16 -0.90
N GLY A 103 -5.36 14.07 -1.67
CA GLY A 103 -5.53 15.47 -1.28
C GLY A 103 -6.43 15.70 -0.07
N ILE A 104 -7.32 14.75 0.26
CA ILE A 104 -8.22 14.81 1.42
C ILE A 104 -7.50 14.34 2.69
N ILE A 105 -6.66 13.31 2.61
CA ILE A 105 -6.05 12.65 3.78
C ILE A 105 -4.67 13.15 4.14
N GLN A 106 -3.95 13.82 3.23
CA GLN A 106 -2.63 14.30 3.56
C GLN A 106 -2.68 15.49 4.53
N SER A 107 -1.94 15.37 5.63
CA SER A 107 -1.75 16.40 6.63
C SER A 107 -0.86 17.54 6.10
N PRO A 108 -1.06 18.79 6.54
CA PRO A 108 -0.10 19.88 6.30
C PRO A 108 1.32 19.58 6.80
N ALA A 109 1.50 18.61 7.70
CA ALA A 109 2.81 18.16 8.19
C ALA A 109 3.40 16.98 7.38
N GLY A 110 2.78 16.58 6.27
CA GLY A 110 3.29 15.58 5.33
C GLY A 110 2.80 14.14 5.56
N TYR A 111 2.42 13.76 6.79
CA TYR A 111 1.85 12.44 7.08
C TYR A 111 0.42 12.27 6.56
N SER A 112 -0.11 11.04 6.58
CA SER A 112 -1.51 10.77 6.24
C SER A 112 -2.41 10.55 7.46
N TYR A 113 -3.64 11.09 7.43
CA TYR A 113 -4.73 10.70 8.32
C TYR A 113 -5.35 9.37 7.88
N TYR A 114 -5.99 8.62 8.79
CA TYR A 114 -6.80 7.48 8.36
C TYR A 114 -8.06 7.92 7.60
N ARG A 115 -8.67 9.02 8.04
CA ARG A 115 -9.93 9.50 7.46
C ARG A 115 -10.12 11.00 7.69
N PRO A 116 -10.95 11.65 6.85
CA PRO A 116 -11.44 13.00 7.08
C PRO A 116 -12.69 13.05 8.01
N PRO A 117 -13.09 14.25 8.47
CA PRO A 117 -12.28 15.47 8.44
C PRO A 117 -11.01 15.22 9.24
N ALA A 118 -9.89 15.86 8.86
CA ALA A 118 -8.64 15.83 9.62
C ALA A 118 -8.92 16.16 11.09
N VAL A 119 -9.23 15.15 11.91
CA VAL A 119 -9.53 15.38 13.31
C VAL A 119 -8.17 15.60 13.94
N TRP A 120 -7.96 16.83 14.40
CA TRP A 120 -6.76 17.26 15.10
C TRP A 120 -6.53 16.36 16.31
N GLY A 121 -5.74 15.32 16.09
CA GLY A 121 -5.67 14.16 16.97
C GLY A 121 -6.43 13.00 16.34
N ASP A 122 -5.76 12.27 15.46
CA ASP A 122 -6.03 10.84 15.32
C ASP A 122 -5.24 10.15 16.45
N PRO A 123 -5.87 9.84 17.60
CA PRO A 123 -5.18 9.22 18.73
C PRO A 123 -4.89 7.74 18.47
N TYR A 124 -5.28 7.21 17.29
CA TYR A 124 -5.16 5.81 16.94
C TYR A 124 -4.15 5.64 15.80
N GLY A 125 -3.09 4.88 16.08
CA GLY A 125 -2.30 4.22 15.05
C GLY A 125 -0.89 4.77 14.83
N ASP A 126 -0.28 4.22 13.80
CA ASP A 126 1.11 4.45 13.43
C ASP A 126 1.16 5.42 12.23
N PRO A 127 1.59 6.69 12.42
CA PRO A 127 1.63 7.66 11.32
C PRO A 127 2.68 7.31 10.26
N LEU A 128 3.74 6.58 10.60
CA LEU A 128 4.72 6.13 9.60
C LEU A 128 4.12 5.07 8.68
N LEU A 129 3.36 4.12 9.23
CA LEU A 129 2.64 3.10 8.45
C LEU A 129 1.76 3.76 7.37
N ARG A 130 0.91 4.69 7.80
CA ARG A 130 -0.02 5.40 6.89
C ARG A 130 0.70 6.25 5.87
N THR A 131 1.83 6.84 6.25
CA THR A 131 2.62 7.66 5.32
C THR A 131 3.34 6.79 4.29
N GLY A 132 3.74 5.57 4.65
CA GLY A 132 4.23 4.56 3.70
C GLY A 132 3.16 4.18 2.66
N ASN A 133 1.92 3.94 3.12
CA ASN A 133 0.78 3.72 2.20
C ASN A 133 0.54 4.92 1.29
N LEU A 134 0.53 6.14 1.85
CA LEU A 134 0.35 7.38 1.10
C LEU A 134 1.39 7.52 -0.03
N LEU A 135 2.66 7.22 0.25
CA LEU A 135 3.71 7.26 -0.78
C LEU A 135 3.42 6.29 -1.93
N TYR A 136 2.98 5.07 -1.62
CA TYR A 136 2.62 4.12 -2.67
C TYR A 136 1.42 4.62 -3.50
N GLU A 137 0.39 5.17 -2.87
CA GLU A 137 -0.75 5.77 -3.56
C GLU A 137 -0.31 6.90 -4.51
N MET A 138 0.55 7.80 -4.04
CA MET A 138 1.11 8.90 -4.84
C MET A 138 1.89 8.38 -6.06
N ALA A 139 2.74 7.37 -5.87
CA ALA A 139 3.47 6.75 -6.97
C ALA A 139 2.51 6.06 -7.96
N PHE A 140 1.48 5.39 -7.44
CA PHE A 140 0.49 4.68 -8.25
C PHE A 140 -0.34 5.60 -9.14
N VAL A 141 -0.71 6.79 -8.65
CA VAL A 141 -1.36 7.83 -9.48
C VAL A 141 -0.37 8.61 -10.36
N GLY A 142 0.94 8.34 -10.24
CA GLY A 142 1.98 8.90 -11.11
C GLY A 142 2.48 10.28 -10.69
N MET A 143 2.39 10.64 -9.40
CA MET A 143 3.02 11.87 -8.89
C MET A 143 4.55 11.76 -9.00
N PRO A 144 5.24 12.81 -9.48
CA PRO A 144 6.69 12.79 -9.56
C PRO A 144 7.33 12.90 -8.17
N VAL A 145 8.55 12.39 -8.02
CA VAL A 145 9.25 12.39 -6.73
C VAL A 145 9.52 13.80 -6.16
N ASP A 146 9.59 14.82 -7.03
CA ASP A 146 9.76 16.22 -6.65
C ASP A 146 8.45 16.97 -6.42
N ASP A 147 7.30 16.29 -6.49
CA ASP A 147 6.01 16.87 -6.12
C ASP A 147 6.04 17.35 -4.65
N PRO A 148 5.56 18.57 -4.34
CA PRO A 148 5.57 19.09 -2.96
C PRO A 148 4.89 18.17 -1.93
N ASN A 149 3.87 17.41 -2.34
CA ASN A 149 3.17 16.47 -1.46
C ASN A 149 4.03 15.23 -1.20
N VAL A 150 4.73 14.73 -2.22
CA VAL A 150 5.65 13.59 -2.08
C VAL A 150 6.84 13.97 -1.22
N THR A 151 7.45 15.13 -1.48
CA THR A 151 8.58 15.62 -0.68
C THR A 151 8.20 15.89 0.78
N ALA A 152 6.98 16.37 1.05
CA ALA A 152 6.48 16.53 2.42
C ALA A 152 6.30 15.18 3.14
N ALA A 153 5.78 14.15 2.46
CA ALA A 153 5.63 12.81 3.02
C ALA A 153 6.99 12.15 3.31
N LEU A 154 7.95 12.27 2.38
CA LEU A 154 9.33 11.80 2.57
C LEU A 154 10.00 12.51 3.76
N ALA A 155 9.89 13.83 3.84
CA ALA A 155 10.42 14.61 4.96
C ALA A 155 9.77 14.22 6.30
N PHE A 156 8.48 13.87 6.31
CA PHE A 156 7.85 13.35 7.51
C PHE A 156 8.46 12.02 7.94
N ILE A 157 8.65 11.08 7.01
CA ILE A 157 9.27 9.77 7.29
C ILE A 157 10.70 9.96 7.81
N GLU A 158 11.51 10.82 7.19
CA GLU A 158 12.86 11.19 7.65
C GLU A 158 12.86 11.66 9.11
N ASN A 159 12.05 12.67 9.41
CA ASN A 159 12.06 13.31 10.72
C ASN A 159 11.48 12.43 11.84
N ASN A 160 10.76 11.38 11.49
CA ASN A 160 10.08 10.50 12.43
C ASN A 160 10.58 9.05 12.36
N TRP A 161 11.65 8.78 11.60
CA TRP A 161 12.13 7.42 11.35
C TRP A 161 12.34 6.65 12.66
N ALA A 162 11.60 5.56 12.80
CA ALA A 162 11.66 4.71 13.97
C ALA A 162 11.31 3.28 13.60
N LEU A 163 12.26 2.37 13.79
CA LEU A 163 12.07 0.92 13.69
C LEU A 163 11.63 0.28 15.01
N GLY A 164 11.25 1.09 16.00
CA GLY A 164 10.93 0.65 17.37
C GLY A 164 9.45 0.30 17.58
N GLY A 165 9.20 -0.72 18.40
CA GLY A 165 7.86 -1.31 18.56
C GLY A 165 7.57 -2.23 17.38
N SER A 166 7.09 -3.44 17.65
CA SER A 166 6.88 -4.55 16.72
C SER A 166 5.89 -4.27 15.57
N SER A 167 5.90 -3.10 14.93
CA SER A 167 5.03 -2.77 13.81
C SER A 167 5.67 -3.24 12.49
N TYR A 168 5.52 -4.52 12.18
CA TYR A 168 5.98 -5.14 10.93
C TYR A 168 5.12 -4.70 9.75
N GLN A 169 3.84 -4.41 9.99
CA GLN A 169 2.98 -3.80 8.99
C GLN A 169 3.49 -2.41 8.58
N ARG A 170 3.97 -1.59 9.53
CA ARG A 170 4.66 -0.33 9.21
C ARG A 170 5.87 -0.57 8.33
N ALA A 171 6.73 -1.53 8.68
CA ALA A 171 7.94 -1.83 7.92
C ALA A 171 7.59 -2.19 6.46
N TYR A 172 6.54 -2.99 6.28
CA TYR A 172 6.00 -3.34 4.98
C TYR A 172 5.50 -2.11 4.20
N CYS A 173 4.63 -1.29 4.79
CA CYS A 173 4.08 -0.10 4.13
C CYS A 173 5.15 0.93 3.77
N LEU A 174 6.12 1.17 4.66
CA LEU A 174 7.27 2.03 4.37
C LEU A 174 8.08 1.47 3.20
N MET A 175 8.42 0.18 3.24
CA MET A 175 9.14 -0.48 2.15
C MET A 175 8.42 -0.30 0.81
N LYS A 176 7.11 -0.53 0.75
CA LYS A 176 6.33 -0.34 -0.49
C LYS A 176 6.40 1.08 -1.02
N GLY A 177 6.17 2.07 -0.16
CA GLY A 177 6.17 3.48 -0.57
C GLY A 177 7.55 3.95 -1.04
N LEU A 178 8.62 3.56 -0.34
CA LEU A 178 9.99 3.95 -0.68
C LEU A 178 10.48 3.32 -1.99
N GLU A 179 10.23 2.02 -2.16
CA GLU A 179 10.57 1.28 -3.37
C GLU A 179 9.77 1.77 -4.59
N ALA A 180 8.51 2.18 -4.42
CA ALA A 180 7.71 2.72 -5.52
C ALA A 180 8.31 4.00 -6.14
N TYR A 181 9.14 4.72 -5.38
CA TYR A 181 9.91 5.87 -5.86
C TYR A 181 11.38 5.56 -6.19
N GLY A 182 11.80 4.29 -6.12
CA GLY A 182 13.19 3.89 -6.37
C GLY A 182 14.17 4.47 -5.36
N ILE A 183 13.71 4.71 -4.13
CA ILE A 183 14.57 5.19 -3.05
C ILE A 183 15.39 4.02 -2.53
N GLU A 184 16.56 3.79 -3.14
CA GLU A 184 17.45 2.70 -2.76
C GLU A 184 18.46 3.14 -1.68
N ASP A 185 18.96 4.39 -1.72
CA ASP A 185 20.08 4.85 -0.86
C ASP A 185 19.97 6.31 -0.36
N GLU A 186 19.18 7.20 -1.00
CA GLU A 186 19.11 8.63 -0.66
C GLU A 186 17.68 9.08 -0.37
N ILE A 187 17.29 8.89 0.88
CA ILE A 187 16.69 9.98 1.65
C ILE A 187 17.61 10.15 2.86
N ASN A 188 17.60 11.28 3.56
CA ASN A 188 18.27 11.38 4.86
C ASN A 188 17.48 10.59 5.93
N VAL A 189 17.04 9.36 5.62
CA VAL A 189 16.31 8.45 6.50
C VAL A 189 17.31 7.48 7.13
N GLY A 190 17.22 7.32 8.45
CA GLY A 190 18.03 6.35 9.19
C GLY A 190 19.34 6.91 9.76
N VAL A 191 19.86 6.22 10.78
CA VAL A 191 21.15 6.54 11.43
C VAL A 191 22.32 6.31 10.45
N SER A 192 22.10 5.53 9.38
CA SER A 192 23.10 5.15 8.38
C SER A 192 22.84 5.68 6.96
N GLY A 193 21.63 6.18 6.66
CA GLY A 193 21.20 6.50 5.28
C GLY A 193 20.65 5.29 4.50
N ASP A 194 20.80 4.07 5.01
CA ASP A 194 20.32 2.83 4.37
C ASP A 194 19.10 2.29 5.13
N TRP A 195 17.94 2.84 4.79
CA TRP A 195 16.67 2.51 5.45
C TRP A 195 16.33 1.01 5.33
N PHE A 196 16.67 0.36 4.21
CA PHE A 196 16.32 -1.05 3.97
C PHE A 196 17.23 -1.97 4.77
N ASN A 197 18.54 -1.69 4.85
CA ASN A 197 19.46 -2.44 5.70
C ASN A 197 19.10 -2.28 7.17
N GLU A 198 18.74 -1.09 7.63
CA GLU A 198 18.25 -0.87 9.00
C GLU A 198 17.00 -1.71 9.28
N THR A 199 16.01 -1.64 8.38
CA THR A 199 14.73 -2.35 8.52
C THR A 199 14.93 -3.87 8.50
N SER A 200 15.65 -4.40 7.52
CA SER A 200 15.91 -5.83 7.37
C SER A 200 16.76 -6.38 8.52
N THR A 201 17.78 -5.65 8.96
CA THR A 201 18.60 -6.00 10.13
C THR A 201 17.74 -6.08 11.40
N PHE A 202 16.84 -5.11 11.60
CA PHE A 202 15.90 -5.14 12.71
C PHE A 202 15.00 -6.38 12.65
N ILE A 203 14.40 -6.67 11.50
CA ILE A 203 13.51 -7.84 11.34
C ILE A 203 14.28 -9.14 11.63
N VAL A 204 15.44 -9.35 11.02
CA VAL A 204 16.24 -10.58 11.22
C VAL A 204 16.66 -10.76 12.68
N ASN A 205 17.10 -9.69 13.35
CA ASN A 205 17.54 -9.75 14.75
C ASN A 205 16.42 -10.02 15.75
N ASN A 206 15.15 -9.81 15.37
CA ASN A 206 13.98 -10.03 16.22
C ASN A 206 13.20 -11.31 15.86
N GLN A 207 13.71 -12.16 14.97
CA GLN A 207 13.09 -13.45 14.67
C GLN A 207 13.21 -14.40 15.88
N ASN A 208 12.11 -15.03 16.26
CA ASN A 208 12.09 -16.06 17.29
C ASN A 208 12.79 -17.35 16.80
N PRO A 209 13.31 -18.21 17.70
CA PRO A 209 13.97 -19.45 17.30
C PRO A 209 13.12 -20.44 16.48
N ASP A 210 11.79 -20.33 16.56
CA ASP A 210 10.84 -21.15 15.81
C ASP A 210 10.50 -20.57 14.42
N GLY A 211 11.13 -19.45 14.04
CA GLY A 211 10.92 -18.77 12.77
C GLY A 211 9.77 -17.75 12.77
N SER A 212 9.03 -17.61 13.87
CA SER A 212 8.01 -16.57 14.04
C SER A 212 8.62 -15.22 14.42
N TRP A 213 7.79 -14.19 14.52
CA TRP A 213 8.16 -12.87 15.06
C TRP A 213 7.26 -12.49 16.23
N PRO A 214 7.73 -11.67 17.19
CA PRO A 214 6.91 -11.15 18.28
C PRO A 214 5.67 -10.41 17.74
N SER A 215 4.54 -10.53 18.44
CA SER A 215 3.26 -9.94 18.03
C SER A 215 3.34 -8.44 17.72
N ASP A 216 2.71 -8.04 16.62
CA ASP A 216 2.49 -6.65 16.25
C ASP A 216 1.33 -6.01 17.05
N PRO A 217 1.45 -4.74 17.49
CA PRO A 217 0.34 -4.01 18.12
C PRO A 217 -0.95 -3.93 17.27
N HIS A 218 -0.88 -4.21 15.97
CA HIS A 218 -2.01 -4.22 15.04
C HIS A 218 -2.63 -5.62 14.83
N ASP A 219 -2.03 -6.69 15.37
CA ASP A 219 -2.51 -8.06 15.13
C ASP A 219 -3.31 -8.60 16.32
N TRP A 220 -4.57 -8.16 16.47
CA TRP A 220 -5.37 -8.43 17.67
C TRP A 220 -5.94 -9.86 17.73
N ASP A 221 -6.15 -10.53 16.59
CA ASP A 221 -6.87 -11.81 16.51
C ASP A 221 -5.99 -13.02 16.10
N ASP A 222 -4.90 -12.83 15.34
CA ASP A 222 -3.94 -13.89 15.00
C ASP A 222 -2.48 -13.36 14.92
N PRO A 223 -1.87 -13.10 16.09
CA PRO A 223 -0.69 -12.23 16.20
C PRO A 223 0.60 -12.76 15.59
N TYR A 224 0.75 -14.06 15.36
CA TYR A 224 2.04 -14.64 14.95
C TYR A 224 2.13 -14.90 13.45
N PRO A 225 1.11 -15.47 12.78
CA PRO A 225 1.14 -15.67 11.33
C PRO A 225 1.09 -14.37 10.54
N MET A 226 0.29 -13.39 10.98
CA MET A 226 0.17 -12.10 10.28
C MET A 226 1.46 -11.28 10.38
N THR A 227 2.00 -11.12 11.59
CA THR A 227 3.31 -10.53 11.85
C THR A 227 4.41 -11.21 11.01
N ALA A 228 4.44 -12.54 10.96
CA ALA A 228 5.42 -13.26 10.16
C ALA A 228 5.27 -12.98 8.66
N ALA A 229 4.04 -12.86 8.15
CA ALA A 229 3.80 -12.50 6.76
C ALA A 229 4.36 -11.11 6.43
N TRP A 230 4.10 -10.09 7.27
CA TRP A 230 4.65 -8.75 7.07
C TRP A 230 6.17 -8.71 7.13
N ALA A 231 6.76 -9.43 8.09
CA ALA A 231 8.21 -9.55 8.21
C ALA A 231 8.84 -10.15 6.94
N LEU A 232 8.32 -11.29 6.46
CA LEU A 232 8.83 -11.98 5.28
C LEU A 232 8.62 -11.16 4.01
N LEU A 233 7.44 -10.55 3.82
CA LEU A 233 7.16 -9.70 2.66
C LEU A 233 8.05 -8.45 2.64
N THR A 234 8.41 -7.91 3.80
CA THR A 234 9.37 -6.80 3.89
C THR A 234 10.77 -7.27 3.47
N LEU A 235 11.22 -8.42 3.97
CA LEU A 235 12.54 -8.99 3.64
C LEU A 235 12.66 -9.42 2.17
N GLU A 236 11.57 -9.85 1.54
CA GLU A 236 11.55 -10.19 0.12
C GLU A 236 11.90 -8.97 -0.76
N ARG A 237 11.59 -7.75 -0.28
CA ARG A 237 11.76 -6.49 -1.03
C ARG A 237 11.06 -6.51 -2.40
N ALA A 238 10.08 -7.40 -2.60
CA ALA A 238 9.33 -7.45 -3.84
C ALA A 238 8.31 -6.31 -3.84
N VAL A 239 8.35 -5.41 -4.83
CA VAL A 239 7.34 -4.36 -5.02
C VAL A 239 6.85 -4.39 -6.46
N ALA A 240 5.54 -4.40 -6.66
CA ALA A 240 4.95 -4.07 -7.94
C ALA A 240 5.15 -2.56 -8.15
N VAL A 241 6.26 -2.19 -8.79
CA VAL A 241 6.59 -0.78 -9.08
C VAL A 241 5.52 -0.24 -10.03
N PRO A 242 4.71 0.75 -9.61
CA PRO A 242 3.76 1.38 -10.51
C PRO A 242 4.53 2.03 -11.66
N MET A 243 4.09 1.83 -12.90
CA MET A 243 4.78 2.45 -14.04
C MET A 243 4.63 3.97 -13.98
N ILE A 244 5.72 4.68 -13.68
CA ILE A 244 5.79 6.13 -13.84
C ILE A 244 5.98 6.41 -15.34
N THR A 245 4.94 6.89 -16.01
CA THR A 245 5.07 7.35 -17.40
C THR A 245 5.78 8.69 -17.44
N VAL A 246 7.09 8.66 -17.67
CA VAL A 246 7.86 9.87 -17.98
C VAL A 246 7.59 10.26 -19.43
N SER A 247 7.00 11.44 -19.64
CA SER A 247 6.88 12.01 -20.97
C SER A 247 8.25 12.54 -21.42
N ILE A 248 8.83 11.93 -22.46
CA ILE A 248 10.07 12.41 -23.07
C ILE A 248 9.71 13.49 -24.09
N ASP A 249 9.95 14.75 -23.77
CA ASP A 249 9.93 15.85 -24.75
C ASP A 249 11.22 15.81 -25.58
N ILE A 250 11.21 15.04 -26.67
CA ILE A 250 12.29 15.07 -27.67
C ILE A 250 12.09 16.34 -28.50
N LYS A 251 12.72 17.43 -28.09
CA LYS A 251 12.85 18.60 -28.98
C LYS A 251 13.75 18.23 -30.18
N PRO A 252 13.38 18.66 -31.40
CA PRO A 252 14.12 18.35 -32.62
C PRO A 252 15.53 18.93 -32.64
#